data_AF-N9QY02-F1
#
_entry.id   AF-N9QY02-F1
#
_cell.length_a   1.000
_cell.length_b   1.000
_cell.length_c   1.000
_cell.angle_alpha   90.00
_cell.angle_beta   90.00
_cell.angle_gamma   90.00
#
_symmetry.space_group_name_H-M   'P 1'
#
loop_
_entity.id
_entity.type
_entity.pdbx_description
1 polymer ?
#
loop_
_entity_poly.entity_id
_entity_poly.type
_entity_poly.pdbx_seq_one_letter_code
_entity_poly.pdbx_strand_id
1 'polypeptide(L)'
;MPYAIWFFLAVEGVPLAAEEAKEPAKSLPRGLIGSMLILAFFALSILLLGPGAAGADTLKNSGAPLVDALVAVYGANTWMASFVNFVGLAGLIASFFSIIYAYSRQIFALSRAGYLPKKLSLT
;
A
#
# COMPACT_ATOMS: atom_id res chain seq x y z
N MET A 1 9.76 13.35 -9.18
CA MET A 1 8.45 13.98 -8.86
C MET A 1 7.21 13.25 -9.43
N PRO A 2 7.22 11.93 -9.76
CA PRO A 2 5.96 11.17 -9.93
C PRO A 2 5.70 10.13 -8.84
N TYR A 3 6.51 10.06 -7.77
CA TYR A 3 6.39 8.99 -6.77
C TYR A 3 5.31 9.22 -5.71
N ALA A 4 4.87 10.45 -5.49
CA ALA A 4 3.90 10.76 -4.42
C ALA A 4 2.57 10.01 -4.60
N ILE A 5 2.12 9.82 -5.84
CA ILE A 5 0.87 9.10 -6.15
C ILE A 5 0.95 7.62 -5.77
N TRP A 6 2.14 7.01 -5.79
CA TRP A 6 2.34 5.60 -5.45
C TRP A 6 2.09 5.31 -3.97
N PHE A 7 2.14 6.31 -3.09
CA PHE A 7 1.73 6.14 -1.69
C PHE A 7 0.21 5.98 -1.51
N PHE A 8 -0.58 6.40 -2.49
CA PHE A 8 -2.05 6.32 -2.45
C PHE A 8 -2.61 5.25 -3.40
N LEU A 9 -1.73 4.62 -4.18
CA LEU A 9 -2.06 3.46 -4.98
C LEU A 9 -2.52 2.32 -4.05
N ALA A 10 -3.49 1.52 -4.51
CA ALA A 10 -4.18 0.46 -3.75
C ALA A 10 -5.32 0.88 -2.80
N VAL A 11 -5.53 2.17 -2.52
CA VAL A 11 -6.74 2.61 -1.77
C VAL A 11 -8.04 2.28 -2.52
N GLU A 12 -7.93 2.22 -3.87
CA GLU A 12 -8.98 1.79 -4.80
C GLU A 12 -9.41 0.32 -4.65
N GLY A 13 -8.67 -0.48 -3.86
CA GLY A 13 -9.05 -1.86 -3.55
C GLY A 13 -10.13 -1.97 -2.46
N VAL A 14 -10.35 -0.92 -1.66
CA VAL A 14 -11.34 -0.91 -0.56
C VAL A 14 -12.78 -1.17 -1.08
N PRO A 15 -13.23 -0.60 -2.21
CA PRO A 15 -14.51 -0.93 -2.84
C PRO A 15 -14.67 -2.37 -3.31
N LEU A 16 -13.58 -3.08 -3.60
CA LEU A 16 -13.65 -4.49 -4.03
C LEU A 16 -14.04 -5.42 -2.88
N ALA A 17 -13.80 -5.00 -1.64
CA ALA A 17 -14.25 -5.68 -0.43
C ALA A 17 -15.71 -5.34 -0.06
N ALA A 18 -16.41 -4.53 -0.85
CA ALA A 18 -17.80 -4.15 -0.61
C ALA A 18 -18.73 -5.37 -0.44
N GLU A 19 -18.48 -6.45 -1.19
CA GLU A 19 -19.28 -7.68 -1.16
C GLU A 19 -19.14 -8.47 0.15
N GLU A 20 -18.07 -8.25 0.92
CA GLU A 20 -17.83 -8.92 2.22
C GLU A 20 -18.02 -7.97 3.42
N ALA A 21 -18.30 -6.70 3.17
CA ALA A 21 -18.54 -5.73 4.23
C ALA A 21 -19.92 -5.93 4.86
N LYS A 22 -19.98 -6.01 6.19
CA LYS A 22 -21.24 -6.18 6.94
C LYS A 22 -22.26 -5.04 6.71
N GLU A 23 -21.78 -3.80 6.59
CA GLU A 23 -22.59 -2.60 6.29
C GLU A 23 -21.89 -1.73 5.21
N PRO A 24 -21.96 -2.09 3.92
CA PRO A 24 -21.18 -1.43 2.87
C PRO A 24 -21.47 0.08 2.79
N ALA A 25 -22.73 0.50 2.96
CA ALA A 25 -23.14 1.91 2.89
C ALA A 25 -22.42 2.83 3.90
N LYS A 26 -21.92 2.30 5.03
CA LYS A 26 -21.20 3.08 6.05
C LYS A 26 -19.74 2.68 6.15
N SER A 27 -19.43 1.40 6.01
CA SER A 27 -18.08 0.86 6.15
C SER A 27 -17.18 1.22 4.97
N LEU A 28 -17.72 1.33 3.75
CA LEU A 28 -16.93 1.73 2.58
C LEU A 28 -16.46 3.19 2.66
N PRO A 29 -17.34 4.19 2.87
CA PRO A 29 -16.89 5.58 2.98
C PRO A 29 -15.91 5.79 4.13
N ARG A 30 -16.18 5.19 5.29
CA ARG A 30 -15.28 5.29 6.46
C ARG A 30 -13.95 4.58 6.23
N GLY A 31 -13.96 3.42 5.58
CA GLY A 31 -12.76 2.67 5.23
C GLY A 31 -11.88 3.45 4.26
N LEU A 32 -12.47 4.06 3.22
CA LEU A 32 -11.77 4.92 2.26
C LEU A 32 -11.18 6.18 2.91
N ILE A 33 -11.97 6.91 3.69
CA ILE A 33 -11.48 8.12 4.36
C ILE A 33 -10.39 7.76 5.38
N GLY A 34 -10.60 6.69 6.16
CA GLY A 34 -9.64 6.22 7.15
C GLY A 34 -8.31 5.82 6.51
N SER A 35 -8.34 5.04 5.43
CA SER A 35 -7.11 4.65 4.72
C SER A 35 -6.42 5.85 4.08
N MET A 36 -7.17 6.79 3.47
CA MET A 36 -6.58 8.03 2.93
C MET A 36 -5.88 8.87 4.01
N LEU A 37 -6.51 9.03 5.18
CA LEU A 37 -5.93 9.80 6.29
C LEU A 37 -4.66 9.14 6.83
N ILE A 38 -4.68 7.82 7.00
CA ILE A 38 -3.52 7.05 7.47
C ILE A 38 -2.38 7.16 6.45
N LEU A 39 -2.66 6.92 5.16
CA LEU A 39 -1.67 7.02 4.10
C LEU A 39 -1.09 8.43 4.00
N ALA A 40 -1.93 9.46 4.06
CA ALA A 40 -1.47 10.85 4.05
C ALA A 40 -0.58 11.17 5.26
N PHE A 41 -0.96 10.71 6.45
CA PHE A 41 -0.17 10.90 7.67
C PHE A 41 1.21 10.24 7.56
N PHE A 42 1.28 8.99 7.10
CA PHE A 42 2.56 8.29 6.92
C PHE A 42 3.41 8.91 5.80
N ALA A 43 2.80 9.28 4.67
CA ALA A 43 3.48 9.95 3.57
C ALA A 43 4.10 11.28 4.00
N LEU A 44 3.35 12.12 4.72
CA LEU A 44 3.86 13.38 5.27
C LEU A 44 4.95 13.14 6.32
N SER A 45 4.78 12.13 7.18
CA SER A 45 5.79 11.78 8.20
C SER A 45 7.11 11.38 7.55
N ILE A 46 7.09 10.53 6.52
CA ILE A 46 8.30 10.12 5.79
C ILE A 46 8.93 11.31 5.07
N LEU A 47 8.10 12.17 4.45
CA LEU A 47 8.57 13.34 3.70
C LEU A 47 9.24 14.39 4.60
N LEU A 48 8.77 14.56 5.84
CA LEU A 48 9.32 15.54 6.77
C LEU A 48 10.47 14.96 7.61
N LEU A 49 10.26 13.77 8.19
CA LEU A 49 11.22 13.16 9.12
C LEU A 49 12.41 12.54 8.40
N GLY A 50 12.23 11.96 7.20
CA GLY A 50 13.33 11.34 6.45
C GLY A 50 14.42 12.36 6.10
N PRO A 51 14.11 13.38 5.27
CA PRO A 51 15.07 14.43 4.92
C PRO A 51 15.55 15.23 6.14
N GLY A 52 14.68 15.43 7.14
CA GLY A 52 15.04 16.11 8.38
C GLY A 52 16.10 15.36 9.20
N ALA A 53 16.15 14.04 9.11
CA ALA A 53 17.07 13.22 9.89
C ALA A 53 18.32 12.75 9.12
N ALA A 54 18.18 12.45 7.82
CA ALA A 54 19.26 11.87 6.99
C ALA A 54 19.78 12.79 5.88
N GLY A 55 19.14 13.94 5.65
CA GLY A 55 19.44 14.85 4.55
C GLY A 55 18.70 14.50 3.26
N ALA A 56 18.27 15.51 2.52
CA ALA A 56 17.51 15.31 1.28
C ALA A 56 18.35 14.68 0.15
N ASP A 57 19.65 14.98 0.10
CA ASP A 57 20.54 14.51 -0.97
C ASP A 57 20.82 13.01 -0.90
N THR A 58 20.87 12.43 0.30
CA THR A 58 21.08 10.99 0.51
C THR A 58 19.82 10.19 0.13
N LEU A 59 18.64 10.73 0.42
CA LEU A 59 17.35 10.06 0.20
C LEU A 59 16.82 10.21 -1.23
N LYS A 60 17.30 11.20 -2.00
CA LYS A 60 16.81 11.48 -3.35
C LYS A 60 16.89 10.29 -4.32
N ASN A 61 17.92 9.46 -4.15
CA ASN A 61 18.17 8.28 -4.98
C ASN A 61 17.88 6.94 -4.26
N SER A 62 17.29 7.00 -3.06
CA SER A 62 17.00 5.81 -2.27
C SER A 62 15.75 5.09 -2.76
N GLY A 63 15.84 3.77 -2.90
CA GLY A 63 14.68 2.90 -3.15
C GLY A 63 13.88 2.57 -1.88
N ALA A 64 14.47 2.78 -0.69
CA ALA A 64 13.87 2.49 0.61
C ALA A 64 14.13 3.64 1.59
N PRO A 65 13.59 4.85 1.33
CA PRO A 65 13.97 6.07 2.04
C PRO A 65 13.77 5.99 3.56
N LEU A 66 12.78 5.24 4.04
CA LEU A 66 12.57 5.06 5.47
C LEU A 66 13.68 4.22 6.14
N VAL A 67 14.12 3.15 5.48
CA VAL A 67 15.19 2.29 6.01
C VAL A 67 16.52 3.01 5.96
N ASP A 68 16.81 3.69 4.85
CA ASP A 68 18.05 4.44 4.67
C ASP A 68 18.13 5.62 5.63
N ALA A 69 17.00 6.29 5.91
CA ALA A 69 16.95 7.34 6.93
C ALA A 69 17.26 6.80 8.34
N LEU A 70 16.74 5.63 8.69
CA LEU A 70 17.03 4.99 9.98
C LEU A 70 18.50 4.57 10.08
N VAL A 71 19.08 4.03 9.01
CA VAL A 71 20.51 3.67 8.96
C VAL A 71 21.40 4.90 9.08
N ALA A 72 21.04 6.02 8.45
CA ALA A 72 21.81 7.26 8.52
C ALA A 72 21.82 7.87 9.94
N VAL A 73 20.74 7.71 10.71
CA VAL A 73 20.59 8.29 12.05
C VAL A 73 21.12 7.37 13.14
N TYR A 74 20.85 6.06 13.07
CA TYR A 74 21.15 5.09 14.13
C TYR A 74 22.29 4.12 13.79
N GLY A 75 22.87 4.20 12.58
CA GLY A 75 23.92 3.31 12.11
C GLY A 75 23.40 1.99 11.53
N ALA A 76 24.22 1.29 10.73
CA ALA A 76 23.81 0.12 9.94
C ALA A 76 23.35 -1.11 10.75
N ASN A 77 23.59 -1.16 12.06
CA ASN A 77 23.32 -2.34 12.92
C ASN A 77 22.24 -2.10 13.99
N THR A 78 21.29 -1.21 13.76
CA THR A 78 20.18 -1.01 14.70
C THR A 78 19.03 -1.99 14.44
N TRP A 79 18.54 -2.63 15.50
CA TRP A 79 17.37 -3.52 15.43
C TRP A 79 16.12 -2.86 14.82
N MET A 80 15.96 -1.54 14.99
CA MET A 80 14.88 -0.77 14.37
C MET A 80 14.93 -0.81 12.83
N ALA A 81 16.10 -0.64 12.22
CA ALA A 81 16.24 -0.64 10.77
C ALA A 81 15.89 -2.03 10.20
N SER A 82 16.38 -3.10 10.84
CA SER A 82 16.04 -4.48 10.47
C SER A 82 14.55 -4.78 10.66
N PHE A 83 13.93 -4.31 11.75
CA PHE A 83 12.51 -4.48 12.00
C PHE A 83 11.65 -3.79 10.92
N VAL A 84 11.95 -2.52 10.62
CA VAL A 84 11.22 -1.76 9.60
C VAL A 84 11.41 -2.38 8.22
N ASN A 85 12.61 -2.85 7.90
CA ASN A 85 12.87 -3.55 6.65
C ASN A 85 12.05 -4.85 6.54
N PHE A 86 12.00 -5.64 7.61
CA PHE A 86 11.21 -6.88 7.64
C PHE A 86 9.70 -6.61 7.51
N VAL A 87 9.18 -5.60 8.21
CA VAL A 87 7.77 -5.18 8.09
C VAL A 87 7.47 -4.66 6.68
N GLY A 88 8.39 -3.88 6.09
CA GLY A 88 8.28 -3.42 4.70
C GLY A 88 8.21 -4.58 3.72
N LEU A 89 9.07 -5.59 3.88
CA LEU A 89 9.06 -6.80 3.05
C LEU A 89 7.79 -7.61 3.22
N ALA A 90 7.34 -7.83 4.46
CA ALA A 90 6.09 -8.52 4.74
C ALA A 90 4.89 -7.77 4.13
N GLY A 91 4.88 -6.43 4.20
CA GLY A 91 3.88 -5.57 3.58
C GLY A 91 3.87 -5.69 2.05
N LEU A 92 5.03 -5.76 1.41
CA LEU A 92 5.15 -6.00 -0.05
C LEU A 92 4.57 -7.36 -0.43
N ILE A 93 4.89 -8.42 0.31
CA ILE A 93 4.36 -9.76 0.06
C ILE A 93 2.83 -9.77 0.26
N ALA A 94 2.34 -9.20 1.36
CA ALA A 94 0.91 -9.10 1.64
C ALA A 94 0.17 -8.31 0.54
N SER A 95 0.77 -7.23 0.04
CA SER A 95 0.22 -6.44 -1.06
C SER A 95 0.14 -7.25 -2.35
N PHE A 96 1.15 -8.07 -2.64
CA PHE A 96 1.15 -8.96 -3.80
C PHE A 96 -0.01 -9.96 -3.76
N PHE A 97 -0.23 -10.62 -2.62
CA PHE A 97 -1.37 -11.52 -2.44
C PHE A 97 -2.71 -10.79 -2.50
N SER A 98 -2.80 -9.59 -1.92
CA SER A 98 -4.02 -8.76 -1.97
C SER A 98 -4.40 -8.40 -3.40
N ILE A 99 -3.43 -8.01 -4.23
CA ILE A 99 -3.66 -7.67 -5.63
C ILE A 99 -4.11 -8.90 -6.43
N ILE A 100 -3.47 -10.06 -6.25
CA ILE A 100 -3.89 -11.30 -6.92
C ILE A 100 -5.35 -11.63 -6.59
N TYR A 101 -5.72 -11.57 -5.31
CA TYR A 101 -7.09 -11.82 -4.87
C TYR A 101 -8.09 -10.82 -5.48
N ALA A 102 -7.75 -9.54 -5.49
CA ALA A 102 -8.56 -8.48 -6.08
C ALA A 102 -8.78 -8.69 -7.59
N TYR A 103 -7.74 -9.04 -8.34
CA TYR A 103 -7.84 -9.32 -9.78
C TYR A 103 -8.70 -10.54 -10.08
N SER A 104 -8.53 -11.64 -9.32
CA SER A 104 -9.37 -12.83 -9.50
C SER A 104 -10.86 -12.51 -9.37
N ARG A 105 -11.24 -11.66 -8.41
CA ARG A 105 -12.63 -11.19 -8.27
C ARG A 105 -13.11 -10.33 -9.41
N GLN A 106 -12.30 -9.38 -9.87
CA GLN A 106 -12.67 -8.52 -11.00
C GLN A 106 -12.88 -9.34 -12.28
N ILE A 107 -12.01 -10.32 -12.55
CA ILE A 107 -12.14 -11.22 -13.71
C ILE A 107 -13.42 -12.05 -13.63
N PHE A 108 -13.73 -12.58 -12.44
CA PHE A 108 -14.98 -13.32 -12.22
C PHE A 108 -16.22 -12.44 -12.41
N ALA A 109 -16.23 -11.22 -11.87
CA ALA A 109 -17.31 -10.26 -12.03
C ALA A 109 -17.52 -9.84 -13.49
N LEU A 110 -16.44 -9.58 -14.24
CA LEU A 110 -16.48 -9.25 -15.67
C LEU A 110 -16.95 -10.42 -16.54
N SER A 111 -16.55 -11.64 -16.19
CA SER A 111 -17.01 -12.86 -16.88
C SER A 111 -18.50 -13.14 -16.60
N ARG A 112 -18.98 -12.91 -15.37
CA ARG A 112 -20.42 -12.97 -15.02
C ARG A 112 -21.24 -11.90 -15.72
N ALA A 113 -20.68 -10.70 -15.90
CA ALA A 113 -21.29 -9.61 -16.66
C ALA A 113 -21.24 -9.83 -18.19
N GLY A 114 -20.63 -10.92 -18.67
CA GLY A 114 -20.63 -11.31 -20.08
C GLY A 114 -19.56 -10.63 -20.94
N TYR A 115 -18.67 -9.82 -20.34
CA TYR A 115 -17.59 -9.12 -21.05
C TYR A 115 -16.35 -10.00 -21.30
N LEU A 116 -16.24 -11.14 -20.60
CA LEU A 116 -15.15 -12.12 -20.75
C LEU A 116 -15.70 -13.53 -21.01
N PRO A 117 -14.91 -14.45 -21.59
CA PRO A 117 -15.35 -15.82 -21.87
C PRO A 117 -15.93 -16.48 -20.62
N LYS A 118 -17.16 -16.98 -20.71
CA LYS A 118 -17.90 -17.61 -19.59
C LYS A 118 -17.16 -18.78 -18.91
N LYS A 119 -16.13 -19.34 -19.57
CA LYS A 119 -15.27 -20.37 -18.98
C LYS A 119 -14.48 -19.89 -17.75
N LEU A 120 -14.26 -18.58 -17.59
CA LEU A 120 -13.55 -17.98 -16.46
C LEU A 120 -14.44 -17.71 -15.24
N SER A 121 -15.78 -17.72 -15.40
CA SER A 121 -16.75 -17.60 -14.31
C SER A 121 -17.44 -18.94 -13.96
N LEU A 122 -16.97 -20.06 -14.51
CA LEU A 122 -17.51 -21.38 -14.15
C LEU A 122 -17.03 -21.72 -12.73
N THR A 123 -17.92 -21.52 -11.76
CA THR A 123 -17.90 -22.22 -10.47
C THR A 123 -18.75 -23.47 -10.58
#